data_AF-I4Z2A5-F1
#
_entry.id   AF-I4Z2A5-F1
#
_cell.length_a   1.000
_cell.length_b   1.000
_cell.length_c   1.000
_cell.angle_alpha   90.00
_cell.angle_beta   90.00
_cell.angle_gamma   90.00
#
_symmetry.space_group_name_H-M   'P 1'
#
loop_
_entity.id
_entity.type
_entity.pdbx_description
1 polymer ?
#
loop_
_entity_poly.entity_id
_entity_poly.type
_entity_poly.pdbx_seq_one_letter_code
_entity_poly.pdbx_strand_id
1 'polypeptide(L)'
;MLAKDKQRPDRRPYYDLCLSYNDPVPRTSAAGDLIHVGHVGRIYQACGGSSAYLGRGKARTHWLTQDGSIVSPRTLSKLQNGERGAAYAYDFLRSHGAPAIASGEKEADYIRRALQEGPFSKMRHNGNHAYVFPCGTHSNRQEIRRRMDKGLPRPTKTDPIAASLNLA
;
A
#
# COMPACT_ATOMS: atom_id res chain seq x y z
N MET A 1 -10.11 11.39 -5.45
CA MET A 1 -10.65 12.74 -5.16
C MET A 1 -12.13 12.58 -4.87
N LEU A 2 -12.64 13.12 -3.77
CA LEU A 2 -14.08 13.18 -3.54
C LEU A 2 -14.69 14.09 -4.62
N ALA A 3 -15.80 13.65 -5.23
CA ALA A 3 -16.49 14.41 -6.27
C ALA A 3 -16.93 15.79 -5.74
N LYS A 4 -17.06 16.79 -6.63
CA LYS A 4 -17.32 18.21 -6.26
C LYS A 4 -18.60 18.37 -5.42
N ASP A 5 -19.59 17.51 -5.61
CA ASP A 5 -20.84 17.45 -4.84
C ASP A 5 -20.64 17.01 -3.37
N LYS A 6 -19.44 16.53 -3.01
CA LYS A 6 -19.05 16.13 -1.65
C LYS A 6 -18.16 17.18 -0.97
N GLN A 7 -17.98 18.35 -1.57
CA GLN A 7 -17.24 19.47 -1.02
C GLN A 7 -18.16 20.64 -0.68
N ARG A 8 -17.90 21.27 0.46
CA ARG A 8 -18.48 22.55 0.88
C ARG A 8 -18.08 23.67 -0.09
N PRO A 9 -18.74 24.85 -0.06
CA PRO A 9 -18.35 26.00 -0.88
C PRO A 9 -16.88 26.42 -0.73
N ASP A 10 -16.26 26.18 0.43
CA ASP A 10 -14.84 26.44 0.71
C ASP A 10 -13.90 25.31 0.23
N ARG A 11 -14.43 24.35 -0.54
CA ARG A 11 -13.73 23.17 -1.08
C ARG A 11 -13.27 22.16 -0.02
N ARG A 12 -13.60 22.33 1.25
CA ARG A 12 -13.40 21.30 2.28
C ARG A 12 -14.41 20.19 2.11
N PRO A 13 -14.11 18.95 2.51
CA PRO A 13 -15.09 17.89 2.48
C PRO A 13 -16.30 18.22 3.37
N TYR A 14 -17.51 17.84 2.95
CA TYR A 14 -18.71 17.99 3.80
C TYR A 14 -18.57 17.23 5.12
N TYR A 15 -17.95 16.05 5.05
CA TYR A 15 -17.74 15.15 6.18
C TYR A 15 -16.25 14.92 6.41
N ASP A 16 -15.83 15.06 7.66
CA ASP A 16 -14.51 14.66 8.08
C ASP A 16 -14.49 13.15 8.26
N LEU A 17 -13.59 12.49 7.53
CA LEU A 17 -13.46 11.05 7.49
C LEU A 17 -11.99 10.67 7.62
N CYS A 18 -11.69 9.67 8.44
CA CYS A 18 -10.38 9.03 8.46
C CYS A 18 -10.43 7.78 7.59
N LEU A 19 -9.51 7.68 6.62
CA LEU A 19 -9.34 6.50 5.78
C LEU A 19 -8.17 5.68 6.29
N SER A 20 -8.41 4.40 6.54
CA SER A 20 -7.37 3.44 6.90
C SER A 20 -7.30 2.30 5.90
N TYR A 21 -6.09 1.80 5.69
CA TYR A 21 -5.79 0.69 4.79
C TYR A 21 -5.21 -0.48 5.58
N ASN A 22 -5.65 -1.68 5.26
CA ASN A 22 -5.07 -2.92 5.75
C ASN A 22 -4.50 -3.74 4.60
N ASP A 23 -3.27 -4.21 4.75
CA ASP A 23 -2.59 -5.02 3.74
C ASP A 23 -2.87 -6.50 3.99
N PRO A 24 -3.70 -7.14 3.14
CA PRO A 24 -4.11 -8.52 3.36
C PRO A 24 -3.08 -9.55 2.91
N VAL A 25 -1.99 -9.15 2.23
CA VAL A 25 -1.12 -10.08 1.50
C VAL A 25 0.04 -10.53 2.37
N PRO A 26 0.07 -11.79 2.82
CA PRO A 26 1.20 -12.30 3.58
C PRO A 26 2.47 -12.33 2.72
N ARG A 27 3.64 -12.18 3.35
CA ARG A 27 4.94 -12.16 2.68
C ARG A 27 5.96 -12.99 3.44
N THR A 28 6.78 -13.71 2.69
CA THR A 28 7.90 -14.49 3.21
C THR A 28 9.23 -13.98 2.65
N SER A 29 10.31 -14.24 3.39
CA SER A 29 11.67 -14.11 2.88
C SER A 29 11.95 -15.20 1.83
N ALA A 30 13.05 -15.06 1.08
CA ALA A 30 13.55 -16.10 0.18
C ALA A 30 13.91 -17.39 0.93
N ALA A 31 14.23 -17.31 2.23
CA ALA A 31 14.46 -18.48 3.09
C ALA A 31 13.16 -19.13 3.59
N GLY A 32 11.99 -18.53 3.32
CA GLY A 32 10.68 -19.04 3.73
C GLY A 32 10.16 -18.49 5.06
N ASP A 33 10.89 -17.58 5.72
CA ASP A 33 10.46 -16.98 6.98
C ASP A 33 9.27 -16.06 6.77
N LEU A 34 8.28 -16.10 7.65
CA LEU A 34 7.11 -15.23 7.58
C LEU A 34 7.45 -13.82 8.08
N ILE A 35 7.47 -12.85 7.16
CA ILE A 35 7.85 -11.45 7.43
C ILE A 35 6.62 -10.58 7.68
N HIS A 36 5.53 -10.85 6.98
CA HIS A 36 4.26 -10.18 7.18
C HIS A 36 3.13 -11.19 7.09
N VAL A 37 2.31 -11.28 8.14
CA VAL A 37 1.19 -12.22 8.22
C VAL A 37 -0.01 -11.83 7.34
N GLY A 38 -0.06 -10.58 6.89
CA GLY A 38 -1.28 -9.99 6.33
C GLY A 38 -2.28 -9.60 7.41
N HIS A 39 -3.09 -8.59 7.16
CA HIS A 39 -4.18 -8.20 8.05
C HIS A 39 -5.39 -7.70 7.26
N VAL A 40 -6.57 -8.08 7.74
CA VAL A 40 -7.86 -7.70 7.12
C VAL A 40 -8.57 -6.58 7.88
N GLY A 41 -7.90 -6.01 8.89
CA GLY A 41 -8.48 -4.98 9.76
C GLY A 41 -9.41 -5.52 10.83
N ARG A 42 -9.17 -6.72 11.37
CA ARG A 42 -9.98 -7.35 12.43
C ARG A 42 -10.29 -6.40 13.59
N ILE A 43 -9.33 -5.60 14.03
CA ILE A 43 -9.53 -4.60 15.09
C ILE A 43 -10.60 -3.56 14.70
N TYR A 44 -10.65 -3.12 13.43
CA TYR A 44 -11.67 -2.19 12.94
C TYR A 44 -13.06 -2.82 12.90
N GLN A 45 -13.14 -4.13 12.65
CA GLN A 45 -14.40 -4.88 12.67
C GLN A 45 -14.91 -5.07 14.10
N ALA A 46 -14.00 -5.30 15.05
CA ALA A 46 -14.32 -5.55 16.46
C ALA A 46 -14.75 -4.30 17.24
N CYS A 47 -14.28 -3.10 16.85
CA CYS A 47 -14.63 -1.83 17.51
C CYS A 47 -16.09 -1.34 17.24
N GLY A 48 -17.06 -2.24 17.30
CA GLY A 48 -18.50 -1.92 17.35
C GLY A 48 -19.08 -1.34 16.05
N GLY A 49 -18.53 -1.69 14.89
CA GLY A 49 -19.06 -1.22 13.60
C GLY A 49 -18.87 0.27 13.33
N SER A 50 -17.97 0.94 14.07
CA SER A 50 -17.66 2.36 13.87
C SER A 50 -17.02 2.69 12.52
N SER A 51 -16.50 1.68 11.81
CA SER A 51 -15.95 1.80 10.46
C SER A 51 -16.82 1.14 9.40
N ALA A 52 -16.96 1.80 8.25
CA ALA A 52 -17.52 1.22 7.04
C ALA A 52 -16.38 0.64 6.18
N TYR A 53 -16.55 -0.61 5.72
CA TYR A 53 -15.61 -1.24 4.80
C TYR A 53 -15.97 -0.85 3.35
N LEU A 54 -14.98 -0.39 2.59
CA LEU A 54 -15.18 0.16 1.23
C LEU A 54 -14.71 -0.79 0.12
N GLY A 55 -14.26 -2.00 0.46
CA GLY A 55 -13.65 -2.90 -0.51
C GLY A 55 -12.13 -2.77 -0.55
N ARG A 56 -11.55 -3.04 -1.71
CA ARG A 56 -10.10 -2.98 -1.93
C ARG A 56 -9.70 -1.75 -2.74
N GLY A 57 -8.50 -1.25 -2.47
CA GLY A 57 -7.83 -0.29 -3.33
C GLY A 57 -7.35 -0.91 -4.65
N LYS A 58 -6.69 -0.08 -5.47
CA LYS A 58 -6.16 -0.51 -6.77
C LYS A 58 -5.11 -1.61 -6.63
N ALA A 59 -5.31 -2.72 -7.37
CA ALA A 59 -4.34 -3.78 -7.53
C ALA A 59 -3.06 -3.27 -8.21
N ARG A 60 -1.91 -3.82 -7.83
CA ARG A 60 -0.58 -3.41 -8.29
C ARG A 60 0.42 -4.55 -8.16
N THR A 61 1.56 -4.41 -8.79
CA THR A 61 2.71 -5.30 -8.61
C THR A 61 3.76 -4.58 -7.77
N HIS A 62 4.31 -5.27 -6.79
CA HIS A 62 5.43 -4.81 -5.99
C HIS A 62 6.67 -5.62 -6.32
N TRP A 63 7.82 -5.01 -6.09
CA TRP A 63 9.09 -5.71 -6.03
C TRP A 63 9.39 -6.05 -4.58
N LEU A 64 9.86 -7.27 -4.34
CA LEU A 64 10.31 -7.75 -3.05
C LEU A 64 11.81 -7.95 -3.07
N THR A 65 12.44 -7.63 -1.95
CA THR A 65 13.81 -8.01 -1.62
C THR A 65 13.89 -9.45 -1.11
N GLN A 66 15.08 -10.02 -1.03
CA GLN A 66 15.27 -11.39 -0.53
C GLN A 66 14.86 -11.58 0.93
N ASP A 67 14.92 -10.55 1.76
CA ASP A 67 14.42 -10.57 3.14
C ASP A 67 12.88 -10.45 3.21
N GLY A 68 12.17 -10.40 2.09
CA GLY A 68 10.71 -10.30 2.02
C GLY A 68 10.14 -8.88 2.17
N SER A 69 10.99 -7.87 2.30
CA SER A 69 10.58 -6.46 2.35
C SER A 69 10.07 -5.95 0.99
N ILE A 70 9.16 -4.96 1.00
CA ILE A 70 8.67 -4.33 -0.23
C ILE A 70 9.61 -3.20 -0.64
N VAL A 71 10.07 -3.21 -1.90
CA VAL A 71 10.64 -2.04 -2.54
C VAL A 71 9.51 -1.03 -2.79
N SER A 72 9.39 -0.05 -1.90
CA SER A 72 8.29 0.90 -1.93
C SER A 72 8.27 1.70 -3.25
N PRO A 73 7.10 1.83 -3.92
CA PRO A 73 6.96 2.70 -5.09
C PRO A 73 7.40 4.14 -4.81
N ARG A 74 7.24 4.60 -3.56
CA ARG A 74 7.67 5.93 -3.15
C ARG A 74 9.19 6.05 -3.11
N THR A 75 9.89 5.02 -2.66
CA THR A 75 11.36 4.95 -2.66
C THR A 75 11.88 5.05 -4.10
N LEU A 76 11.32 4.27 -5.01
CA LEU A 76 11.67 4.32 -6.43
C LEU A 76 11.38 5.70 -7.05
N SER A 77 10.23 6.29 -6.74
CA SER A 77 9.88 7.63 -7.23
C SER A 77 10.84 8.71 -6.72
N LYS A 78 11.34 8.63 -5.48
CA LYS A 78 12.35 9.57 -4.99
C LYS A 78 13.61 9.52 -5.83
N LEU A 79 14.10 8.31 -6.10
CA LEU A 79 15.29 8.10 -6.90
C LEU A 79 15.07 8.56 -8.34
N GLN A 80 13.96 8.16 -8.95
CA GLN A 80 13.62 8.52 -10.34
C GLN A 80 13.56 10.04 -10.57
N ASN A 81 13.04 10.78 -9.59
CA ASN A 81 12.83 12.23 -9.70
C ASN A 81 13.93 13.07 -9.04
N GLY A 82 15.01 12.45 -8.53
CA GLY A 82 16.07 13.17 -7.81
C GLY A 82 15.60 13.90 -6.54
N GLU A 83 14.54 13.41 -5.89
CA GLU A 83 13.94 14.07 -4.74
C GLU A 83 14.76 13.85 -3.45
N ARG A 84 14.42 14.59 -2.39
CA ARG A 84 14.99 14.37 -1.05
C ARG A 84 14.79 12.91 -0.61
N GLY A 85 15.91 12.22 -0.41
CA GLY A 85 15.96 10.79 -0.09
C GLY A 85 16.27 9.88 -1.28
N ALA A 86 16.63 10.42 -2.45
CA ALA A 86 17.15 9.66 -3.59
C ALA A 86 18.40 8.86 -3.23
N ALA A 87 19.37 9.45 -2.52
CA ALA A 87 20.57 8.75 -2.05
C ALA A 87 20.22 7.54 -1.17
N TYR A 88 19.33 7.73 -0.19
CA TYR A 88 18.85 6.63 0.65
C TYR A 88 18.12 5.54 -0.17
N ALA A 89 17.35 5.93 -1.19
CA ALA A 89 16.68 4.98 -2.07
C ALA A 89 17.69 4.18 -2.91
N TYR A 90 18.76 4.82 -3.38
CA TYR A 90 19.87 4.17 -4.08
C TYR A 90 20.61 3.19 -3.14
N ASP A 91 20.98 3.64 -1.94
CA ASP A 91 21.67 2.83 -0.95
C ASP A 91 20.83 1.62 -0.52
N PHE A 92 19.51 1.81 -0.35
CA PHE A 92 18.58 0.72 -0.10
C PHE A 92 18.59 -0.32 -1.22
N LEU A 93 18.56 0.08 -2.49
CA LEU A 93 18.66 -0.87 -3.59
C LEU A 93 20.01 -1.59 -3.60
N ARG A 94 21.11 -0.85 -3.37
CA ARG A 94 22.47 -1.40 -3.32
C ARG A 94 22.68 -2.39 -2.18
N SER A 95 22.16 -2.09 -0.99
CA SER A 95 22.26 -2.99 0.17
C SER A 95 21.50 -4.30 -0.03
N HIS A 96 20.50 -4.31 -0.92
CA HIS A 96 19.76 -5.50 -1.33
C HIS A 96 20.28 -6.10 -2.65
N GLY A 97 21.50 -5.78 -3.07
CA GLY A 97 22.17 -6.45 -4.19
C GLY A 97 21.84 -5.92 -5.58
N ALA A 98 21.17 -4.77 -5.72
CA ALA A 98 21.05 -4.10 -7.02
C ALA A 98 22.45 -3.74 -7.57
N PRO A 99 22.71 -3.79 -8.88
CA PRO A 99 23.97 -3.32 -9.46
C PRO A 99 24.22 -1.82 -9.17
N ALA A 100 25.45 -1.35 -9.36
CA ALA A 100 25.75 0.08 -9.32
C ALA A 100 25.18 0.81 -10.55
N ILE A 101 24.98 2.13 -10.43
CA ILE A 101 24.58 2.96 -11.57
C ILE A 101 25.76 3.08 -12.53
N ALA A 102 25.51 2.90 -13.83
CA ALA A 102 26.55 3.01 -14.83
C ALA A 102 26.85 4.48 -15.16
N SER A 103 28.05 4.74 -15.68
CA SER A 103 28.43 6.09 -16.09
C SER A 103 27.46 6.62 -17.15
N GLY A 104 26.86 7.79 -16.89
CA GLY A 104 25.87 8.42 -17.78
C GLY A 104 24.49 7.76 -17.82
N GLU A 105 24.23 6.75 -16.98
CA GLU A 105 22.91 6.10 -16.91
C GLU A 105 21.88 7.02 -16.24
N LYS A 106 20.69 7.10 -16.82
CA LYS A 106 19.56 7.84 -16.25
C LYS A 106 18.91 7.04 -15.13
N GLU A 107 18.38 7.71 -14.11
CA GLU A 107 17.82 7.08 -12.91
C GLU A 107 16.65 6.14 -13.22
N ALA A 108 15.80 6.51 -14.19
CA ALA A 108 14.69 5.66 -14.62
C ALA A 108 15.18 4.36 -15.29
N ASP A 109 16.27 4.43 -16.05
CA ASP A 109 16.87 3.27 -16.72
C ASP A 109 17.61 2.40 -15.70
N TYR A 110 18.34 3.02 -14.77
CA TYR A 110 18.95 2.38 -13.62
C TYR A 110 17.93 1.60 -12.79
N ILE A 111 16.80 2.21 -12.40
CA ILE A 111 15.77 1.52 -11.59
C ILE A 111 15.23 0.29 -12.32
N ARG A 112 14.97 0.41 -13.63
CA ARG A 112 14.48 -0.71 -14.44
C ARG A 112 15.47 -1.86 -14.44
N ARG A 113 16.73 -1.56 -14.77
CA ARG A 113 17.83 -2.54 -14.82
C ARG A 113 18.11 -3.14 -13.46
N ALA A 114 18.20 -2.32 -12.42
CA ALA A 114 18.46 -2.74 -11.05
C ALA A 114 17.43 -3.74 -10.52
N LEU A 115 16.15 -3.52 -10.82
CA LEU A 115 15.07 -4.43 -10.42
C LEU A 115 15.01 -5.71 -11.26
N GLN A 116 15.57 -5.70 -12.48
CA GLN A 116 15.63 -6.85 -13.37
C GLN A 116 16.85 -7.74 -13.11
N GLU A 117 18.03 -7.14 -12.92
CA GLU A 117 19.30 -7.85 -12.72
C GLU A 117 19.57 -8.16 -11.24
N GLY A 118 19.04 -7.34 -10.33
CA GLY A 118 19.21 -7.54 -8.89
C GLY A 118 18.35 -8.69 -8.36
N PRO A 119 18.59 -9.14 -7.12
CA PRO A 119 17.90 -10.27 -6.52
C PRO A 119 16.51 -9.86 -5.99
N PHE A 120 15.67 -9.30 -6.85
CA PHE A 120 14.31 -8.86 -6.54
C PHE A 120 13.28 -9.76 -7.23
N SER A 121 12.16 -10.01 -6.56
CA SER A 121 11.05 -10.78 -7.13
C SER A 121 9.80 -9.94 -7.28
N LYS A 122 8.96 -10.28 -8.25
CA LYS A 122 7.66 -9.61 -8.42
C LYS A 122 6.59 -10.32 -7.59
N MET A 123 5.81 -9.53 -6.86
CA MET A 123 4.64 -10.00 -6.12
C MET A 123 3.39 -9.24 -6.59
N ARG A 124 2.36 -9.98 -6.98
CA ARG A 124 1.05 -9.40 -7.28
C ARG A 124 0.32 -9.06 -5.98
N HIS A 125 -0.17 -7.83 -5.89
CA HIS A 125 -0.93 -7.34 -4.74
C HIS A 125 -2.32 -6.89 -5.18
N ASN A 126 -3.37 -7.54 -4.66
CA ASN A 126 -4.76 -7.32 -5.08
C ASN A 126 -5.42 -6.06 -4.49
N GLY A 127 -4.65 -5.26 -3.77
CA GLY A 127 -5.07 -3.97 -3.21
C GLY A 127 -5.43 -4.07 -1.73
N ASN A 128 -5.11 -3.01 -0.99
CA ASN A 128 -5.36 -2.96 0.46
C ASN A 128 -6.85 -2.88 0.73
N HIS A 129 -7.30 -3.51 1.81
CA HIS A 129 -8.65 -3.31 2.33
C HIS A 129 -8.80 -1.89 2.89
N ALA A 130 -9.81 -1.17 2.42
CA ALA A 130 -10.08 0.20 2.81
C ALA A 130 -11.23 0.29 3.83
N TYR A 131 -11.00 1.02 4.91
CA TYR A 131 -11.99 1.30 5.96
C TYR A 131 -12.09 2.80 6.18
N VAL A 132 -13.31 3.29 6.34
CA VAL A 132 -13.57 4.70 6.64
C VAL A 132 -14.21 4.86 8.01
N PHE A 133 -13.72 5.86 8.76
CA PHE A 133 -14.19 6.21 10.09
C PHE A 133 -14.78 7.62 10.06
N PRO A 134 -16.03 7.80 10.49
CA PRO A 134 -16.60 9.12 10.71
C PRO A 134 -15.83 9.89 11.79
N CYS A 135 -15.43 11.12 11.50
CA CYS A 135 -14.79 12.03 12.45
C CYS A 135 -15.78 13.13 12.92
N GLY A 136 -15.34 13.97 13.86
CA GLY A 136 -16.15 15.07 14.41
C GLY A 136 -16.92 14.68 15.67
N THR A 137 -17.94 15.46 16.03
CA THR A 137 -18.76 15.26 17.25
C THR A 137 -19.59 13.97 17.19
N HIS A 138 -20.17 13.55 18.32
CA HIS A 138 -21.07 12.39 18.32
C HIS A 138 -22.22 12.54 17.30
N SER A 139 -22.84 13.72 17.22
CA SER A 139 -23.91 14.01 16.26
C SER A 139 -23.43 13.88 14.82
N ASN A 140 -22.28 14.48 14.48
CA ASN A 140 -21.70 14.39 13.13
C ASN A 140 -21.44 12.94 12.74
N ARG A 141 -20.87 12.14 13.64
CA ARG A 141 -20.60 10.72 13.40
C ARG A 141 -21.88 9.91 13.18
N GLN A 142 -22.95 10.19 13.94
CA GLN A 142 -24.25 9.54 13.75
C GLN A 142 -24.94 9.95 12.45
N GLU A 143 -24.82 11.20 12.04
CA GLU A 143 -25.32 11.67 10.75
C GLU A 143 -24.58 11.00 9.58
N ILE A 144 -23.25 10.98 9.63
CA ILE A 144 -22.42 10.32 8.61
C ILE A 144 -22.78 8.84 8.50
N ARG A 145 -22.95 8.13 9.63
CA ARG A 145 -23.34 6.71 9.64
C ARG A 145 -24.72 6.47 9.05
N ARG A 146 -25.67 7.39 9.21
CA ARG A 146 -27.00 7.30 8.60
C ARG A 146 -26.95 7.51 7.09
N ARG A 147 -26.03 8.36 6.62
CA ARG A 147 -25.88 8.70 5.19
C ARG A 147 -24.93 7.77 4.43
N MET A 148 -23.97 7.14 5.11
CA MET A 148 -23.15 6.09 4.52
C MET A 148 -23.98 4.82 4.44
N ASP A 149 -24.03 4.21 3.25
CA ASP A 149 -24.47 2.82 3.12
C ASP A 149 -23.67 1.94 4.09
N LYS A 150 -24.24 0.80 4.51
CA LYS A 150 -23.69 -0.10 5.56
C LYS A 150 -22.28 -0.68 5.28
N GLY A 151 -21.59 -0.20 4.24
CA GLY A 151 -20.32 -0.71 3.76
C GLY A 151 -20.50 -2.05 3.06
N LEU A 152 -19.44 -2.51 2.41
CA LEU A 152 -19.39 -3.84 1.83
C LEU A 152 -19.23 -4.90 2.95
N PRO A 153 -19.54 -6.19 2.67
CA PRO A 153 -19.24 -7.29 3.57
C PRO A 153 -17.76 -7.33 3.95
N ARG A 154 -17.48 -7.52 5.24
CA ARG A 154 -16.12 -7.44 5.77
C ARG A 154 -15.33 -8.73 5.51
N PRO A 155 -14.04 -8.64 5.14
CA PRO A 155 -13.18 -9.80 4.92
C PRO A 155 -12.86 -10.50 6.26
N THR A 156 -12.84 -11.83 6.26
CA THR A 156 -12.49 -12.63 7.45
C THR A 156 -11.13 -13.33 7.34
N LYS A 157 -10.56 -13.37 6.13
CA LYS A 157 -9.31 -14.07 5.81
C LYS A 157 -8.38 -13.17 5.00
N THR A 158 -7.10 -13.27 5.30
CA THR A 158 -6.01 -12.70 4.50
C THR A 158 -5.96 -13.36 3.13
N ASP A 159 -5.21 -12.75 2.21
CA ASP A 159 -4.93 -13.38 0.92
C ASP A 159 -4.07 -14.64 1.15
N PRO A 160 -4.13 -15.62 0.24
CA PRO A 160 -3.18 -16.72 0.27
C PRO A 160 -1.75 -16.17 0.13
N ILE A 161 -0.78 -16.88 0.72
CA ILE A 161 0.64 -16.59 0.47
C ILE A 161 0.85 -16.69 -1.03
N ALA A 162 1.23 -15.57 -1.66
CA ALA A 162 1.50 -15.55 -3.08
C ALA A 162 2.76 -16.39 -3.34
N ALA A 163 2.70 -17.34 -4.27
CA ALA A 163 3.91 -17.93 -4.82
C ALA A 163 4.69 -16.82 -5.53
N SER A 164 5.90 -16.53 -5.06
CA SER A 164 6.81 -15.61 -5.75
C SER A 164 6.98 -16.10 -7.19
N LEU A 165 6.56 -15.29 -8.16
CA LEU A 165 6.81 -15.57 -9.56
C LEU A 165 8.28 -15.28 -9.82
N ASN A 166 9.12 -16.32 -9.73
CA ASN A 166 10.47 -16.27 -10.28
C ASN A 166 10.31 -16.19 -11.80
N LEU A 167 10.56 -15.02 -12.37
CA LEU A 167 10.78 -14.90 -13.81
C LEU A 167 12.16 -15.51 -14.07
N ALA A 168 12.16 -16.64 -14.77
CA ALA A 168 13.34 -17.22 -15.40
C ALA A 168 13.90 -16.29 -16.48
#